data_AF-A0A7S0FGG4-F1
#
_entry.id   AF-A0A7S0FGG4-F1
#
_cell.length_a   1.000
_cell.length_b   1.000
_cell.length_c   1.000
_cell.angle_alpha   90.00
_cell.angle_beta   90.00
_cell.angle_gamma   90.00
#
_symmetry.space_group_name_H-M   'P 1'
#
loop_
_entity.id
_entity.type
_entity.pdbx_description
1 polymer ?
#
loop_
_entity_poly.entity_id
_entity_poly.type
_entity_poly.pdbx_seq_one_letter_code
_entity_poly.pdbx_strand_id
1 'polypeptide(L)'
;MATTTTTPTTARSTSTDRLQIGGDKGHHVETISGHLLTLYNSYRWKMIPRCTGRYTCRDHALVSPLMPLQVLSKVGINYEEQTVAQTSPSVAADSVPRPLRQYILSGISGKDRIIVVPLDGDNMVGLITYVKADDSSRVHVGEACGSETDNDNKVDGSSDTTRYVHTFNAASGFRRKLEAMGASVTDDGISYGGKHKNS
;
A
#
# COMPACT_ATOMS: atom_id res chain seq x y z
N MET A 1 -25.81 47.83 -23.44
CA MET A 1 -26.45 46.52 -23.21
C MET A 1 -25.37 45.45 -23.39
N ALA A 2 -24.97 44.76 -22.33
CA ALA A 2 -23.88 43.78 -22.35
C ALA A 2 -24.46 42.38 -22.29
N THR A 3 -24.24 41.58 -23.33
CA THR A 3 -24.64 40.17 -23.42
C THR A 3 -23.58 39.30 -22.75
N THR A 4 -23.93 38.71 -21.62
CA THR A 4 -23.14 37.67 -20.94
C THR A 4 -23.39 36.33 -21.62
N THR A 5 -22.35 35.82 -22.29
CA THR A 5 -22.34 34.49 -22.90
C THR A 5 -21.98 33.45 -21.84
N THR A 6 -22.97 32.66 -21.40
CA THR A 6 -22.77 31.55 -20.47
C THR A 6 -22.33 30.31 -21.26
N THR A 7 -21.09 29.89 -21.09
CA THR A 7 -20.55 28.68 -21.72
C THR A 7 -21.09 27.43 -21.02
N PRO A 8 -21.66 26.44 -21.74
CA PRO A 8 -22.14 25.21 -21.13
C PRO A 8 -20.96 24.30 -20.78
N THR A 9 -20.69 24.15 -19.48
CA THR A 9 -19.79 23.13 -18.94
C THR A 9 -20.40 21.75 -19.21
N THR A 10 -19.90 21.06 -20.24
CA THR A 10 -20.29 19.68 -20.54
C THR A 10 -19.81 18.76 -19.40
N ALA A 11 -20.75 18.34 -18.55
CA ALA A 11 -20.51 17.34 -17.53
C ALA A 11 -20.21 15.99 -18.21
N ARG A 12 -18.93 15.61 -18.26
CA ARG A 12 -18.48 14.31 -18.75
C ARG A 12 -18.78 13.26 -17.68
N SER A 13 -19.93 12.62 -17.78
CA SER A 13 -20.29 11.47 -16.94
C SER A 13 -19.47 10.25 -17.37
N THR A 14 -18.37 9.96 -16.69
CA THR A 14 -17.58 8.73 -16.86
C THR A 14 -17.98 7.71 -15.80
N SER A 15 -18.92 6.83 -16.16
CA SER A 15 -19.50 5.79 -15.32
C SER A 15 -18.59 4.57 -15.13
N THR A 16 -17.38 4.76 -14.62
CA THR A 16 -16.51 3.61 -14.28
C THR A 16 -16.11 3.66 -12.82
N ASP A 17 -17.11 3.72 -11.94
CA ASP A 17 -16.91 3.61 -10.50
C ASP A 17 -16.41 2.21 -10.07
N ARG A 18 -16.45 1.24 -11.00
CA ARG A 18 -16.12 -0.16 -10.75
C ARG A 18 -15.33 -0.79 -11.90
N LEU A 19 -14.34 -1.61 -11.56
CA LEU A 19 -13.54 -2.39 -12.51
C LEU A 19 -13.48 -3.86 -12.08
N GLN A 20 -13.65 -4.78 -13.03
CA GLN A 20 -13.39 -6.19 -12.79
C GLN A 20 -11.92 -6.51 -13.02
N ILE A 21 -11.28 -7.13 -12.04
CA ILE A 21 -9.90 -7.63 -12.11
C ILE A 21 -9.89 -9.12 -11.75
N GLY A 22 -8.84 -9.87 -12.11
CA GLY A 22 -8.78 -11.31 -11.82
C GLY A 22 -9.21 -12.17 -13.01
N GLY A 23 -9.78 -13.36 -12.73
CA GLY A 23 -10.35 -14.26 -13.74
C GLY A 23 -9.37 -15.15 -14.49
N ASP A 24 -8.09 -14.80 -14.54
CA ASP A 24 -7.06 -15.58 -15.23
C ASP A 24 -6.30 -16.52 -14.29
N LYS A 25 -5.73 -17.60 -14.82
CA LYS A 25 -4.75 -18.47 -14.10
C LYS A 25 -5.24 -19.02 -12.75
N GLY A 26 -6.53 -19.33 -12.64
CA GLY A 26 -7.14 -19.88 -11.42
C GLY A 26 -7.49 -18.82 -10.36
N HIS A 27 -7.60 -17.55 -10.76
CA HIS A 27 -8.00 -16.45 -9.90
C HIS A 27 -9.49 -16.13 -10.07
N HIS A 28 -10.16 -15.81 -8.95
CA HIS A 28 -11.53 -15.31 -8.99
C HIS A 28 -11.58 -13.91 -9.59
N VAL A 29 -12.66 -13.61 -10.32
CA VAL A 29 -12.96 -12.24 -10.75
C VAL A 29 -13.44 -11.46 -9.53
N GLU A 30 -12.88 -10.28 -9.33
CA GLU A 30 -13.21 -9.36 -8.24
C GLU A 30 -13.57 -7.99 -8.81
N THR A 31 -14.57 -7.34 -8.22
CA THR A 31 -14.92 -5.97 -8.57
C THR A 31 -14.26 -5.01 -7.59
N ILE A 32 -13.43 -4.09 -8.09
CA ILE A 32 -12.80 -3.04 -7.30
C ILE A 32 -13.45 -1.68 -7.56
N SER A 33 -13.43 -0.80 -6.56
CA SER A 33 -14.02 0.55 -6.62
C SER A 33 -13.30 1.51 -5.65
N GLY A 34 -13.67 2.79 -5.68
CA GLY A 34 -13.18 3.81 -4.73
C GLY A 34 -11.65 3.97 -4.74
N HIS A 35 -11.06 4.16 -3.55
CA HIS A 35 -9.61 4.34 -3.39
C HIS A 35 -8.78 3.20 -3.98
N LEU A 36 -9.29 1.97 -3.93
CA LEU A 36 -8.62 0.82 -4.51
C LEU A 36 -8.54 0.94 -6.03
N LEU A 37 -9.62 1.37 -6.68
CA LEU A 37 -9.65 1.62 -8.13
C LEU A 37 -8.71 2.77 -8.52
N THR A 38 -8.71 3.86 -7.76
CA THR A 38 -7.79 4.99 -7.97
C THR A 38 -6.33 4.53 -7.93
N LEU A 39 -5.95 3.76 -6.91
CA LEU A 39 -4.61 3.19 -6.78
C LEU A 39 -4.27 2.21 -7.90
N TYR A 40 -5.23 1.37 -8.30
CA TYR A 40 -5.06 0.42 -9.39
C TYR A 40 -4.76 1.11 -10.73
N ASN A 41 -5.49 2.18 -11.05
CA ASN A 41 -5.32 2.91 -12.30
C ASN A 41 -4.05 3.79 -12.34
N SER A 42 -3.47 4.10 -11.19
CA SER A 42 -2.33 5.02 -11.10
C SER A 42 -0.96 4.36 -11.30
N TYR A 43 -0.88 3.04 -11.15
CA TYR A 43 0.38 2.28 -11.28
C TYR A 43 0.16 0.99 -12.07
N ARG A 44 1.24 0.41 -12.58
CA ARG A 44 1.19 -0.89 -13.25
C ARG A 44 1.25 -2.01 -12.22
N TRP A 45 0.15 -2.73 -12.06
CA TRP A 45 0.05 -3.86 -11.14
C TRP A 45 0.18 -5.18 -11.89
N LYS A 46 0.98 -6.10 -11.33
CA LYS A 46 1.06 -7.48 -11.82
C LYS A 46 0.47 -8.42 -10.79
N MET A 47 -0.49 -9.21 -11.22
CA MET A 47 -1.02 -10.31 -10.41
C MET A 47 0.10 -11.26 -9.99
N ILE A 48 0.08 -11.66 -8.71
CA ILE A 48 1.00 -12.66 -8.17
C ILE A 48 0.39 -14.04 -8.46
N PRO A 49 1.06 -14.92 -9.23
CA PRO A 49 0.50 -16.23 -9.57
C PRO A 49 0.12 -17.02 -8.32
N ARG A 50 -1.03 -17.72 -8.37
CA ARG A 50 -1.56 -18.54 -7.27
C ARG A 50 -1.88 -17.77 -5.98
N CYS A 51 -1.83 -16.43 -6.00
CA CYS A 51 -2.27 -15.55 -4.94
C CYS A 51 -3.47 -14.68 -5.38
N THR A 52 -4.69 -15.24 -5.36
CA THR A 52 -5.91 -14.50 -5.73
C THR A 52 -6.05 -13.21 -4.93
N GLY A 53 -6.42 -12.14 -5.64
CA GLY A 53 -6.58 -10.80 -5.09
C GLY A 53 -5.27 -10.12 -4.70
N ARG A 54 -4.09 -10.66 -5.04
CA ARG A 54 -2.79 -10.03 -4.69
C ARG A 54 -1.98 -9.64 -5.90
N TYR A 55 -1.47 -8.42 -5.88
CA TYR A 55 -0.78 -7.81 -6.99
C TYR A 55 0.48 -7.10 -6.49
N THR A 56 1.57 -7.21 -7.24
CA THR A 56 2.82 -6.49 -6.97
C THR A 56 2.95 -5.31 -7.92
N CYS A 57 3.43 -4.17 -7.41
CA CYS A 57 3.66 -2.99 -8.24
C CYS A 57 4.85 -3.25 -9.18
N ARG A 58 4.71 -2.96 -10.47
CA ARG A 58 5.79 -3.06 -11.46
C ARG A 58 6.66 -1.81 -11.53
N ASP A 59 6.16 -0.69 -11.01
CA ASP A 59 6.83 0.61 -11.06
C ASP A 59 7.78 0.79 -9.87
N HIS A 60 8.56 -0.25 -9.56
CA HIS A 60 9.39 -0.31 -8.36
C HIS A 60 10.30 0.91 -8.17
N ALA A 61 10.98 1.38 -9.22
CA ALA A 61 11.85 2.54 -9.12
C ALA A 61 11.13 3.83 -8.66
N LEU A 62 9.85 3.96 -9.00
CA LEU A 62 9.03 5.12 -8.63
C LEU A 62 8.48 5.01 -7.21
N VAL A 63 8.06 3.80 -6.81
CA VAL A 63 7.32 3.60 -5.55
C VAL A 63 8.20 3.08 -4.41
N SER A 64 9.28 2.36 -4.67
CA SER A 64 10.09 1.73 -3.62
C SER A 64 10.77 2.67 -2.64
N PRO A 65 11.07 3.94 -2.98
CA PRO A 65 11.55 4.91 -1.99
C PRO A 65 10.44 5.51 -1.13
N LEU A 66 9.17 5.24 -1.44
CA LEU A 66 8.02 5.91 -0.82
C LEU A 66 7.40 5.04 0.28
N MET A 67 7.05 5.65 1.40
CA MET A 67 6.21 5.02 2.39
C MET A 67 4.79 4.80 1.84
N PRO A 68 4.01 3.85 2.40
CA PRO A 68 2.66 3.56 1.94
C PRO A 68 1.74 4.79 1.84
N LEU A 69 1.73 5.65 2.87
CA LEU A 69 0.93 6.88 2.85
C LEU A 69 1.39 7.88 1.79
N GLN A 70 2.69 7.92 1.47
CA GLN A 70 3.20 8.77 0.38
C GLN A 70 2.77 8.24 -0.99
N VAL A 71 2.74 6.92 -1.18
CA VAL A 71 2.20 6.29 -2.41
C VAL A 71 0.74 6.67 -2.62
N LEU A 72 -0.06 6.67 -1.54
CA LEU A 72 -1.48 7.04 -1.57
C LEU A 72 -1.68 8.54 -1.83
N SER A 73 -0.94 9.40 -1.16
CA SER A 73 -1.02 10.85 -1.38
C SER A 73 -0.66 11.23 -2.83
N LYS A 74 0.35 10.58 -3.42
CA LYS A 74 0.71 10.78 -4.84
C LYS A 74 -0.40 10.48 -5.84
N VAL A 75 -1.39 9.67 -5.46
CA VAL A 75 -2.54 9.31 -6.30
C VAL A 75 -3.82 10.03 -5.89
N GLY A 76 -3.71 11.11 -5.08
CA GLY A 76 -4.83 11.90 -4.62
C GLY A 76 -5.65 11.27 -3.48
N ILE A 77 -5.09 10.26 -2.81
CA ILE A 77 -5.71 9.63 -1.63
C ILE A 77 -5.04 10.26 -0.40
N ASN A 78 -5.63 11.34 0.13
CA ASN A 78 -5.06 12.13 1.22
C ASN A 78 -5.61 11.75 2.61
N TYR A 79 -4.78 11.89 3.64
CA TYR A 79 -5.05 11.52 5.04
C TYR A 79 -5.87 12.58 5.80
N GLU A 80 -5.69 13.86 5.49
CA GLU A 80 -6.13 14.97 6.36
C GLU A 80 -7.53 15.52 6.05
N GLU A 81 -8.16 15.14 4.95
CA GLU A 81 -9.39 15.80 4.48
C GLU A 81 -10.69 15.34 5.18
N GLN A 82 -10.63 14.47 6.19
CA GLN A 82 -11.84 13.91 6.81
C GLN A 82 -12.11 14.39 8.24
N THR A 83 -11.29 15.28 8.78
CA THR A 83 -11.36 15.66 10.20
C THR A 83 -12.27 16.85 10.54
N VAL A 84 -12.86 17.58 9.58
CA VAL A 84 -13.45 18.91 9.92
C VAL A 84 -14.85 19.24 9.36
N ALA A 85 -15.55 18.33 8.70
CA ALA A 85 -16.94 18.58 8.27
C ALA A 85 -17.99 17.76 9.05
N GLN A 86 -17.83 17.63 10.36
CA GLN A 86 -18.88 17.13 11.26
C GLN A 86 -19.43 18.28 12.12
N THR A 87 -20.42 18.99 11.57
CA THR A 87 -21.34 19.84 12.36
C THR A 87 -22.76 19.79 11.81
N SER A 88 -23.17 18.66 11.24
CA SER A 88 -24.55 18.45 10.78
C SER A 88 -25.06 17.07 11.22
N PRO A 89 -25.92 17.00 12.26
CA PRO A 89 -26.26 15.77 12.97
C PRO A 89 -27.40 14.95 12.33
N SER A 90 -27.44 14.72 11.01
CA SER A 90 -28.56 13.92 10.45
C SER A 90 -28.29 13.03 9.22
N VAL A 91 -27.04 12.79 8.82
CA VAL A 91 -26.75 11.81 7.75
C VAL A 91 -26.37 10.47 8.39
N ALA A 92 -27.02 9.39 7.96
CA ALA A 92 -26.84 8.04 8.50
C ALA A 92 -25.35 7.69 8.65
N ALA A 93 -25.00 7.18 9.84
CA ALA A 93 -23.63 6.94 10.29
C ALA A 93 -22.79 6.03 9.38
N ASP A 94 -23.43 5.29 8.47
CA ASP A 94 -22.79 4.33 7.57
C ASP A 94 -22.04 4.96 6.39
N SER A 95 -22.14 6.28 6.19
CA SER A 95 -21.53 6.96 5.03
C SER A 95 -20.34 7.87 5.36
N VAL A 96 -19.96 7.99 6.63
CA VAL A 96 -18.82 8.84 7.02
C VAL A 96 -17.52 8.14 6.66
N PRO A 97 -16.72 8.71 5.75
CA PRO A 97 -15.41 8.16 5.42
C PRO A 97 -14.52 8.13 6.68
N ARG A 98 -13.90 6.98 6.95
CA ARG A 98 -12.98 6.82 8.07
C ARG A 98 -11.57 7.27 7.65
N PRO A 99 -10.83 7.96 8.53
CA PRO A 99 -9.45 8.32 8.23
C PRO A 99 -8.61 7.06 8.01
N LEU A 100 -7.73 7.10 7.01
CA LEU A 100 -6.85 5.98 6.69
C LEU A 100 -5.92 5.68 7.86
N ARG A 101 -5.90 4.43 8.33
CA ARG A 101 -5.03 4.00 9.42
C ARG A 101 -3.87 3.17 8.89
N GLN A 102 -2.69 3.39 9.45
CA GLN A 102 -1.51 2.57 9.18
C GLN A 102 -1.25 1.63 10.36
N TYR A 103 -1.13 0.33 10.07
CA TYR A 103 -0.79 -0.69 11.05
C TYR A 103 0.62 -1.21 10.76
N ILE A 104 1.47 -1.26 11.78
CA ILE A 104 2.82 -1.80 11.68
C ILE A 104 2.83 -3.17 12.35
N LEU A 105 3.08 -4.21 11.56
CA LEU A 105 3.23 -5.57 12.05
C LEU A 105 4.71 -5.90 12.13
N SER A 106 5.17 -6.25 13.33
CA SER A 106 6.55 -6.62 13.63
C SER A 106 6.62 -8.06 14.14
N GLY A 107 7.74 -8.75 13.92
CA GLY A 107 7.97 -10.09 14.49
C GLY A 107 7.38 -11.27 13.70
N ILE A 108 6.88 -11.06 12.48
CA ILE A 108 6.28 -12.13 11.65
C ILE A 108 7.36 -12.97 10.93
N SER A 109 8.50 -12.37 10.58
CA SER A 109 9.55 -13.03 9.79
C SER A 109 10.96 -12.57 10.19
N GLY A 110 11.23 -12.50 11.50
CA GLY A 110 12.57 -12.34 12.07
C GLY A 110 13.31 -11.03 11.82
N LYS A 111 13.02 -10.29 10.74
CA LYS A 111 13.69 -9.03 10.38
C LYS A 111 12.78 -8.04 9.64
N ASP A 112 11.85 -8.52 8.82
CA ASP A 112 11.06 -7.63 7.97
C ASP A 112 9.91 -6.96 8.75
N ARG A 113 9.85 -5.63 8.67
CA ARG A 113 8.69 -4.85 9.11
C ARG A 113 7.63 -4.88 8.02
N ILE A 114 6.37 -5.04 8.39
CA ILE A 114 5.24 -5.02 7.45
C ILE A 114 4.35 -3.85 7.82
N ILE A 115 3.99 -3.05 6.82
CA ILE A 115 3.10 -1.91 6.97
C ILE A 115 1.82 -2.20 6.20
N VAL A 116 0.68 -2.05 6.85
CA VAL A 116 -0.64 -2.31 6.28
C VAL A 116 -1.47 -1.03 6.32
N VAL A 117 -2.08 -0.68 5.20
CA VAL A 117 -3.01 0.45 5.08
C VAL A 117 -4.31 -0.02 4.44
N PRO A 118 -5.39 -0.22 5.22
CA PRO A 118 -6.72 -0.45 4.68
C PRO A 118 -7.19 0.76 3.87
N LEU A 119 -7.94 0.51 2.80
CA LEU A 119 -8.42 1.56 1.89
C LEU A 119 -9.94 1.75 1.88
N ASP A 120 -10.65 0.95 2.68
CA ASP A 120 -12.09 0.96 2.87
C ASP A 120 -12.48 0.96 4.36
N GLY A 121 -13.76 1.23 4.64
CA GLY A 121 -14.28 1.26 6.02
C GLY A 121 -14.32 -0.13 6.69
N ASP A 122 -14.45 -1.19 5.89
CA ASP A 122 -14.62 -2.58 6.34
C ASP A 122 -13.30 -3.36 6.45
N ASN A 123 -12.17 -2.69 6.21
CA ASN A 123 -10.83 -3.27 6.17
C ASN A 123 -10.74 -4.51 5.26
N MET A 124 -11.48 -4.55 4.15
CA MET A 124 -11.48 -5.68 3.22
C MET A 124 -10.36 -5.56 2.20
N VAL A 125 -9.94 -4.34 1.87
CA VAL A 125 -8.97 -4.09 0.80
C VAL A 125 -7.87 -3.15 1.28
N GLY A 126 -6.69 -3.28 0.70
CA GLY A 126 -5.61 -2.41 1.14
C GLY A 126 -4.25 -2.62 0.50
N LEU A 127 -3.34 -1.76 0.94
CA LEU A 127 -1.92 -1.80 0.59
C LEU A 127 -1.16 -2.53 1.69
N ILE A 128 -0.45 -3.60 1.34
CA ILE A 128 0.49 -4.28 2.24
C ILE A 128 1.89 -4.03 1.72
N THR A 129 2.75 -3.49 2.57
CA THR A 129 4.11 -3.08 2.21
C THR A 129 5.13 -3.78 3.08
N TYR A 130 6.10 -4.42 2.44
CA TYR A 130 7.24 -5.03 3.11
C TYR A 130 8.40 -4.03 3.13
N VAL A 131 8.94 -3.78 4.31
CA VAL A 131 10.13 -2.94 4.49
C VAL A 131 11.35 -3.84 4.44
N LYS A 132 12.17 -3.65 3.41
CA LYS A 132 13.47 -4.31 3.28
C LYS A 132 14.54 -3.35 3.77
N ALA A 133 15.20 -3.71 4.86
CA ALA A 133 16.47 -3.10 5.20
C ALA A 133 17.52 -3.65 4.22
N ASP A 134 18.31 -2.77 3.60
CA ASP A 134 19.47 -3.22 2.84
C ASP A 134 20.47 -3.80 3.85
N ASP A 135 20.54 -5.14 3.95
CA ASP A 135 21.47 -5.92 4.79
C ASP A 135 22.94 -5.78 4.25
N SER A 136 23.28 -4.62 3.69
CA SER A 136 24.56 -4.27 3.06
C SER A 136 25.76 -4.29 4.03
N SER A 137 25.51 -4.48 5.33
CA SER A 137 26.51 -4.78 6.34
C SER A 137 26.91 -6.26 6.42
N ARG A 138 26.32 -7.16 5.61
CA ARG A 138 26.90 -8.50 5.38
C ARG A 138 28.08 -8.37 4.43
N VAL A 139 29.16 -7.79 4.96
CA VAL A 139 30.51 -7.86 4.40
C VAL A 139 30.76 -9.33 4.09
N HIS A 140 30.73 -9.68 2.80
CA HIS A 140 31.43 -10.88 2.36
C HIS A 140 32.88 -10.61 2.68
N VAL A 141 33.37 -11.21 3.76
CA VAL A 141 34.81 -11.31 4.04
C VAL A 141 35.36 -12.24 2.96
N GLY A 142 35.48 -11.70 1.75
CA GLY A 142 36.31 -12.26 0.71
C GLY A 142 37.73 -12.06 1.19
N GLU A 143 38.33 -13.15 1.63
CA GLU A 143 39.75 -13.28 1.96
C GLU A 143 40.56 -13.00 0.68
N ALA A 144 40.79 -11.71 0.39
CA ALA A 144 41.61 -11.26 -0.72
C ALA A 144 42.89 -10.66 -0.13
N CYS A 145 43.93 -11.48 -0.15
CA CYS A 145 45.30 -11.12 0.17
C CYS A 145 45.89 -10.26 -0.97
N GLY A 146 46.34 -9.04 -0.64
CA GLY A 146 47.35 -8.31 -1.40
C GLY A 146 46.86 -7.24 -2.40
N SER A 147 47.06 -5.96 -2.06
CA SER A 147 48.09 -5.07 -2.64
C SER A 147 47.73 -3.60 -2.37
N GLU A 148 48.71 -2.88 -1.81
CA GLU A 148 48.63 -1.49 -1.36
C GLU A 148 48.63 -0.53 -2.56
N THR A 149 47.64 0.36 -2.62
CA THR A 149 47.80 1.69 -3.23
C THR A 149 46.88 2.70 -2.55
N ASP A 150 47.49 3.82 -2.15
CA ASP A 150 46.96 4.90 -1.32
C ASP A 150 45.94 5.83 -1.99
N ASN A 151 45.11 6.41 -1.12
CA ASN A 151 44.41 7.71 -1.19
C ASN A 151 43.30 7.90 -2.23
N ASP A 152 42.05 7.78 -1.76
CA ASP A 152 40.99 8.68 -2.19
C ASP A 152 39.98 8.92 -1.05
N ASN A 153 39.67 10.18 -0.81
CA ASN A 153 38.85 10.67 0.29
C ASN A 153 37.36 10.39 0.01
N LYS A 154 36.96 9.12 0.13
CA LYS A 154 35.60 8.66 -0.12
C LYS A 154 34.74 8.97 1.10
N VAL A 155 33.93 10.02 1.00
CA VAL A 155 32.88 10.33 1.98
C VAL A 155 31.94 9.13 2.03
N ASP A 156 32.07 8.33 3.10
CA ASP A 156 31.33 7.10 3.32
C ASP A 156 29.91 7.45 3.79
N GLY A 157 29.13 7.99 2.86
CA GLY A 157 27.71 8.24 3.00
C GLY A 157 26.92 6.95 2.85
N SER A 158 27.15 5.99 3.74
CA SER A 158 26.33 4.78 3.85
C SER A 158 24.97 5.14 4.45
N SER A 159 24.15 5.87 3.69
CA SER A 159 22.74 6.02 4.02
C SER A 159 22.09 4.65 3.80
N ASP A 160 21.65 4.01 4.88
CA ASP A 160 20.81 2.81 4.83
C ASP A 160 19.62 3.06 3.89
N THR A 161 19.69 2.58 2.65
CA THR A 161 18.62 2.77 1.68
C THR A 161 17.50 1.79 1.99
N THR A 162 16.59 2.19 2.87
CA THR A 162 15.36 1.44 3.14
C THR A 162 14.53 1.36 1.86
N ARG A 163 14.10 0.14 1.48
CA ARG A 163 13.25 -0.08 0.30
C ARG A 163 11.90 -0.66 0.70
N TYR A 164 10.86 -0.15 0.05
CA TYR A 164 9.48 -0.58 0.24
C TYR A 164 9.01 -1.44 -0.93
N VAL A 165 8.47 -2.62 -0.64
CA VAL A 165 7.83 -3.48 -1.63
C VAL A 165 6.32 -3.44 -1.40
N HIS A 166 5.62 -2.67 -2.24
CA HIS A 166 4.19 -2.51 -2.15
C HIS A 166 3.44 -3.63 -2.87
N THR A 167 2.41 -4.14 -2.20
CA THR A 167 1.45 -5.06 -2.78
C THR A 167 0.04 -4.50 -2.62
N PHE A 168 -0.68 -4.47 -3.73
CA PHE A 168 -2.10 -4.17 -3.80
C PHE A 168 -2.87 -5.45 -3.50
N ASN A 169 -3.88 -5.36 -2.64
CA ASN A 169 -4.68 -6.51 -2.24
C ASN A 169 -6.16 -6.17 -2.30
N ALA A 170 -6.89 -6.89 -3.14
CA ALA A 170 -8.35 -6.91 -3.19
C ALA A 170 -8.93 -7.82 -2.09
N ALA A 171 -10.25 -7.89 -2.01
CA ALA A 171 -10.98 -8.46 -0.86
C ALA A 171 -10.53 -9.88 -0.51
N SER A 172 -10.42 -10.76 -1.51
CA SER A 172 -10.00 -12.15 -1.28
C SER A 172 -8.52 -12.29 -0.91
N GLY A 173 -7.67 -11.35 -1.33
CA GLY A 173 -6.22 -11.40 -1.11
C GLY A 173 -5.79 -10.80 0.21
N PHE A 174 -6.45 -9.74 0.65
CA PHE A 174 -6.04 -8.95 1.81
C PHE A 174 -6.21 -9.72 3.12
N ARG A 175 -7.43 -10.18 3.44
CA ARG A 175 -7.72 -10.92 4.67
C ARG A 175 -6.91 -12.22 4.76
N ARG A 176 -6.90 -13.02 3.70
CA ARG A 176 -6.10 -14.26 3.64
C ARG A 176 -4.61 -14.01 3.89
N LYS A 177 -4.07 -12.90 3.38
CA LYS A 177 -2.66 -12.57 3.61
C LYS A 177 -2.40 -12.13 5.05
N LEU A 178 -3.28 -11.33 5.64
CA LEU A 178 -3.16 -10.90 7.05
C LEU A 178 -3.28 -12.10 7.99
N GLU A 179 -4.24 -12.98 7.76
CA GLU A 179 -4.41 -14.22 8.52
C GLU A 179 -3.19 -15.13 8.42
N ALA A 180 -2.65 -15.31 7.21
CA ALA A 180 -1.41 -16.07 6.99
C ALA A 180 -0.19 -15.44 7.67
N MET A 181 -0.26 -14.15 8.02
CA MET A 181 0.74 -13.44 8.80
C MET A 181 0.45 -13.46 10.30
N GLY A 182 -0.64 -14.07 10.76
CA GLY A 182 -1.05 -14.09 12.17
C GLY A 182 -1.76 -12.82 12.63
N ALA A 183 -2.19 -11.95 11.71
CA ALA A 183 -3.01 -10.79 12.01
C ALA A 183 -4.49 -11.09 11.79
N SER A 184 -5.34 -10.51 12.65
CA SER A 184 -6.80 -10.55 12.54
C SER A 184 -7.34 -9.19 12.12
N VAL A 185 -8.39 -9.19 11.31
CA VAL A 185 -9.10 -7.99 10.86
C VAL A 185 -10.45 -7.94 11.57
N THR A 186 -10.72 -6.84 12.26
CA THR A 186 -12.01 -6.51 12.88
C THR A 186 -12.54 -5.19 12.31
N ASP A 187 -13.78 -4.86 12.65
CA ASP A 187 -14.40 -3.58 12.23
C ASP A 187 -13.71 -2.37 12.88
N ASP A 188 -13.00 -2.59 13.99
CA ASP A 188 -12.23 -1.57 14.72
C ASP A 188 -10.80 -1.40 14.19
N GLY A 189 -10.29 -2.38 13.43
CA GLY A 189 -8.97 -2.31 12.83
C GLY A 189 -8.28 -3.65 12.64
N ILE A 190 -6.94 -3.60 12.57
CA ILE A 190 -6.09 -4.78 12.42
C ILE A 190 -5.30 -5.00 13.69
N SER A 191 -5.39 -6.20 14.26
CA SER A 191 -4.66 -6.61 15.46
C SER A 191 -3.71 -7.76 15.13
N TYR A 192 -2.54 -7.75 15.75
CA TYR A 192 -1.56 -8.83 15.64
C TYR A 192 -1.57 -9.67 16.91
N GLY A 193 -2.24 -10.81 16.86
CA GLY A 193 -2.36 -11.74 17.98
C GLY A 193 -1.23 -12.76 17.96
N GLY A 194 0.03 -12.29 17.89
CA GLY A 194 1.21 -13.14 17.81
C GLY A 194 1.07 -14.30 18.79
N LYS A 195 0.78 -15.50 18.28
CA LYS A 195 0.78 -16.70 19.10
C LYS A 195 2.24 -16.89 19.50
N HIS A 196 2.62 -16.36 20.67
CA HIS A 196 3.80 -16.84 21.36
C HIS A 196 3.59 -18.34 21.50
N LYS A 197 4.22 -19.11 20.61
CA LYS A 197 4.41 -20.52 20.85
C LYS A 197 5.34 -20.54 22.06
N ASN A 198 4.77 -20.70 23.25
CA ASN A 198 5.52 -21.15 24.41
C ASN A 198 6.00 -22.56 24.04
N SER A 199 7.17 -22.64 23.41
CA SER A 199 7.93 -23.87 23.21
C SER A 199 8.87 -24.05 24.37
#